data_AF-A0A0L0UV57-F1
#
_entry.id   AF-A0A0L0UV57-F1
#
_cell.length_a   1.000
_cell.length_b   1.000
_cell.length_c   1.000
_cell.angle_alpha   90.00
_cell.angle_beta   90.00
_cell.angle_gamma   90.00
#
_symmetry.space_group_name_H-M   'P 1'
#
loop_
_entity.id
_entity.type
_entity.pdbx_description
1 polymer ?
#
loop_
_entity_poly.entity_id
_entity_poly.type
_entity_poly.pdbx_seq_one_letter_code
_entity_poly.pdbx_strand_id
1 'polypeptide(L)'
;MVQVHPDLYIALLAKLQSKDPALQHYQHVPHPDGSCVATPYAMEDDAFESASGLYVSKTNQNRLVACHKHGQTWYGWVTHVYRLPEFNGRILVAVEVLQDACLGGAMVINDSFLQTLDGLELKVVQEDSGYVLLDPSELIAVCAYRHLPAWTFKYHLPLIVLRHIPHDLSHLLYPSPGE
;
A
#
# COMPACT_ATOMS: atom_id res chain seq x y z
N MET A 1 3.20 -19.85 11.33
CA MET A 1 1.99 -19.11 10.91
C MET A 1 1.69 -18.09 11.99
N VAL A 2 1.26 -16.89 11.59
CA VAL A 2 0.84 -15.82 12.48
C VAL A 2 -0.64 -15.56 12.26
N GLN A 3 -1.33 -15.11 13.31
CA GLN A 3 -2.69 -14.63 13.15
C GLN A 3 -2.65 -13.21 12.59
N VAL A 4 -3.36 -12.97 11.49
CA VAL A 4 -3.51 -11.64 10.89
C VAL A 4 -4.24 -10.74 11.87
N HIS A 5 -3.75 -9.51 12.05
CA HIS A 5 -4.40 -8.51 12.90
C HIS A 5 -5.89 -8.35 12.52
N PRO A 6 -6.83 -8.26 13.48
CA PRO A 6 -8.27 -8.21 13.18
C PRO A 6 -8.66 -7.18 12.12
N ASP A 7 -8.12 -5.96 12.20
CA ASP A 7 -8.41 -4.89 11.23
C ASP A 7 -7.91 -5.21 9.82
N LEU A 8 -6.77 -5.91 9.71
CA LEU A 8 -6.23 -6.39 8.44
C LEU A 8 -6.98 -7.62 7.93
N TYR A 9 -7.51 -8.46 8.83
CA TYR A 9 -8.25 -9.66 8.46
C TYR A 9 -9.54 -9.31 7.70
N ILE A 10 -10.26 -8.26 8.10
CA ILE A 10 -11.45 -7.81 7.36
C ILE A 10 -11.09 -7.37 5.94
N ALA A 11 -10.01 -6.60 5.79
CA ALA A 11 -9.50 -6.21 4.47
C ALA A 11 -9.04 -7.43 3.65
N LEU A 12 -8.47 -8.44 4.31
CA LEU A 12 -7.99 -9.67 3.68
C LEU A 12 -9.15 -10.46 3.14
N LEU A 13 -10.17 -10.68 3.98
CA LEU A 13 -11.39 -11.37 3.61
C LEU A 13 -12.07 -10.68 2.44
N ALA A 14 -12.25 -9.35 2.50
CA ALA A 14 -12.85 -8.59 1.39
C ALA A 14 -12.06 -8.75 0.07
N LYS A 15 -10.73 -8.77 0.13
CA LYS A 15 -9.87 -8.97 -1.05
C LYS A 15 -9.91 -10.40 -1.59
N LEU A 16 -10.16 -11.40 -0.74
CA LEU A 16 -10.35 -12.77 -1.20
C LEU A 16 -11.76 -12.97 -1.77
N GLN A 17 -12.77 -12.40 -1.12
CA GLN A 17 -14.18 -12.45 -1.55
C GLN A 17 -14.43 -11.80 -2.90
N SER A 18 -13.62 -10.82 -3.31
CA SER A 18 -13.70 -10.25 -4.66
C SER A 18 -13.35 -11.26 -5.76
N LYS A 19 -12.60 -12.32 -5.44
CA LYS A 19 -12.29 -13.44 -6.34
C LYS A 19 -13.15 -14.67 -6.09
N ASP A 20 -13.47 -14.96 -4.83
CA ASP A 20 -14.34 -16.06 -4.42
C ASP A 20 -15.41 -15.56 -3.44
N PRO A 21 -16.57 -15.12 -3.96
CA PRO A 21 -17.66 -14.57 -3.13
C PRO A 21 -18.25 -15.58 -2.12
N ALA A 22 -17.97 -16.88 -2.26
CA ALA A 22 -18.46 -17.90 -1.35
C ALA A 22 -17.67 -17.97 -0.03
N LEU A 23 -16.49 -17.32 0.03
CA LEU A 23 -15.65 -17.31 1.23
C LEU A 23 -16.35 -16.65 2.41
N GLN A 24 -16.39 -17.37 3.53
CA GLN A 24 -17.00 -16.93 4.78
C GLN A 24 -15.97 -16.45 5.80
N HIS A 25 -16.42 -15.52 6.65
CA HIS A 25 -15.67 -15.04 7.80
C HIS A 25 -15.59 -16.13 8.88
N TYR A 26 -14.39 -16.46 9.39
CA TYR A 26 -14.20 -17.62 10.29
C TYR A 26 -15.05 -17.60 11.57
N GLN A 27 -15.37 -16.41 12.10
CA GLN A 27 -16.17 -16.27 13.32
C GLN A 27 -17.70 -16.33 13.10
N HIS A 28 -18.19 -16.30 11.86
CA HIS A 28 -19.63 -16.31 11.60
C HIS A 28 -20.20 -17.72 11.65
N VAL A 29 -20.37 -18.22 12.87
CA VAL A 29 -20.91 -19.56 13.12
C VAL A 29 -22.43 -19.52 13.41
N PRO A 30 -23.20 -20.53 12.99
CA PRO A 30 -22.77 -21.72 12.25
C PRO A 30 -22.51 -21.43 10.76
N HIS A 31 -21.50 -22.09 10.21
CA HIS A 31 -21.21 -22.04 8.77
C HIS A 31 -22.20 -22.94 8.02
N PRO A 32 -22.76 -22.51 6.87
CA PRO A 32 -23.53 -23.39 6.00
C PRO A 32 -22.70 -24.61 5.55
N ASP A 33 -23.37 -25.74 5.28
CA ASP A 33 -22.70 -26.95 4.81
C ASP A 33 -21.97 -26.69 3.48
N GLY A 34 -20.71 -27.14 3.40
CA GLY A 34 -19.86 -26.94 2.23
C GLY A 34 -19.26 -25.53 2.10
N SER A 35 -19.40 -24.67 3.12
CA SER A 35 -18.80 -23.33 3.11
C SER A 35 -17.27 -23.39 3.08
N CYS A 36 -16.67 -22.58 2.21
CA CYS A 36 -15.25 -22.29 2.25
C CYS A 36 -15.01 -21.17 3.26
N VAL A 37 -14.20 -21.42 4.29
CA VAL A 37 -13.96 -20.45 5.37
C VAL A 37 -12.54 -19.89 5.23
N ALA A 38 -12.39 -18.58 5.16
CA ALA A 38 -11.08 -17.95 5.11
C ALA A 38 -10.47 -17.96 6.52
N THR A 39 -9.37 -18.68 6.73
CA THR A 39 -8.70 -18.69 8.03
C THR A 39 -8.02 -17.35 8.32
N PRO A 40 -7.90 -16.95 9.60
CA PRO A 40 -7.21 -15.73 9.98
C PRO A 40 -5.68 -15.88 10.04
N TYR A 41 -5.12 -16.97 9.49
CA TYR A 41 -3.71 -17.29 9.64
C TYR A 41 -2.96 -17.15 8.31
N ALA A 42 -1.80 -16.53 8.38
CA ALA A 42 -0.89 -16.39 7.25
C ALA A 42 0.55 -16.77 7.65
N MET A 43 1.42 -16.94 6.67
CA MET A 43 2.85 -16.79 6.89
C MET A 43 3.19 -15.32 6.73
N GLU A 44 4.02 -14.78 7.62
CA GLU A 44 4.50 -13.42 7.49
C GLU A 44 5.94 -13.45 6.97
N ASP A 45 6.17 -12.76 5.86
CA ASP A 45 7.49 -12.59 5.27
C ASP A 45 8.08 -11.23 5.66
N ASP A 46 9.40 -11.12 5.61
CA ASP A 46 10.09 -9.83 5.83
C ASP A 46 10.13 -8.96 4.58
N ALA A 47 10.06 -9.60 3.42
CA ALA A 47 10.12 -8.97 2.11
C ALA A 47 9.61 -9.92 1.02
N PHE A 48 9.34 -9.35 -0.15
CA PHE A 48 9.16 -10.11 -1.38
C PHE A 48 9.74 -9.33 -2.57
N GLU A 49 10.01 -10.04 -3.66
CA GLU A 49 10.33 -9.44 -4.95
C GLU A 49 9.19 -9.72 -5.92
N SER A 50 8.65 -8.67 -6.55
CA SER A 50 7.59 -8.81 -7.53
C SER A 50 8.14 -9.42 -8.84
N ALA A 51 7.24 -9.93 -9.68
CA ALA A 51 7.62 -10.37 -11.03
C ALA A 51 8.22 -9.25 -11.90
N SER A 52 8.00 -7.98 -11.56
CA SER A 52 8.60 -6.83 -12.22
C SER A 52 9.98 -6.44 -11.65
N GLY A 53 10.52 -7.23 -10.71
CA GLY A 53 11.79 -6.93 -10.02
C GLY A 53 11.67 -5.89 -8.90
N LEU A 54 10.45 -5.51 -8.50
CA LEU A 54 10.25 -4.59 -7.38
C LEU A 54 10.49 -5.33 -6.07
N TYR A 55 11.58 -5.00 -5.39
CA TYR A 55 11.84 -5.47 -4.03
C TYR A 55 11.12 -4.59 -3.00
N VAL A 56 10.24 -5.20 -2.22
CA VAL A 56 9.45 -4.55 -1.16
C VAL A 56 9.74 -5.22 0.17
N SER A 57 9.96 -4.42 1.21
CA SER A 57 10.28 -4.93 2.55
C SER A 57 9.62 -4.07 3.63
N LYS A 58 9.27 -4.72 4.75
CA LYS A 58 8.75 -4.02 5.94
C LYS A 58 9.85 -3.33 6.76
N THR A 59 11.12 -3.72 6.62
CA THR A 59 12.24 -3.26 7.45
C THR A 59 13.30 -2.44 6.71
N ASN A 60 13.44 -2.61 5.39
CA ASN A 60 14.45 -1.92 4.58
C ASN A 60 13.91 -0.65 3.89
N GLN A 61 14.81 0.08 3.20
CA GLN A 61 14.54 1.40 2.60
C GLN A 61 13.32 1.47 1.66
N ASN A 62 12.90 0.36 1.03
CA ASN A 62 11.73 0.30 0.14
C ASN A 62 10.41 0.04 0.91
N ARG A 63 10.22 0.73 2.04
CA ARG A 63 9.00 0.62 2.84
C ARG A 63 7.88 1.53 2.32
N LEU A 64 8.20 2.67 1.72
CA LEU A 64 7.21 3.55 1.11
C LEU A 64 6.97 3.13 -0.34
N VAL A 65 5.70 2.89 -0.68
CA VAL A 65 5.28 2.46 -2.02
C VAL A 65 4.19 3.39 -2.55
N ALA A 66 4.14 3.52 -3.87
CA ALA A 66 2.97 4.03 -4.56
C ALA A 66 2.01 2.87 -4.79
N CYS A 67 0.74 3.08 -4.51
CA CYS A 67 -0.33 2.11 -4.67
C CYS A 67 -1.17 2.55 -5.86
N HIS A 68 -1.30 1.69 -6.87
CA HIS A 68 -2.12 1.97 -8.03
C HIS A 68 -3.28 0.97 -8.10
N LYS A 69 -4.50 1.47 -7.94
CA LYS A 69 -5.71 0.65 -8.04
C LYS A 69 -6.89 1.50 -8.49
N HIS A 70 -7.69 0.95 -9.40
CA HIS A 70 -8.86 1.60 -10.01
C HIS A 70 -8.54 2.97 -10.66
N GLY A 71 -7.36 3.11 -11.28
CA GLY A 71 -6.96 4.36 -11.95
C GLY A 71 -6.55 5.49 -11.01
N GLN A 72 -6.53 5.24 -9.70
CA GLN A 72 -6.05 6.19 -8.70
C GLN A 72 -4.69 5.75 -8.16
N THR A 73 -3.84 6.74 -7.86
CA THR A 73 -2.53 6.52 -7.25
C THR A 73 -2.47 7.25 -5.92
N TRP A 74 -2.17 6.51 -4.86
CA TRP A 74 -1.89 7.03 -3.52
C TRP A 74 -0.61 6.39 -2.99
N TYR A 75 -0.21 6.76 -1.79
CA TYR A 75 1.05 6.29 -1.20
C TYR A 75 0.78 5.58 0.11
N GLY A 76 1.73 4.79 0.55
CA GLY A 76 1.57 4.06 1.79
C GLY A 76 2.85 3.43 2.31
N TRP A 77 2.85 3.14 3.60
CA TRP A 77 3.88 2.35 4.25
C TRP A 77 3.53 0.88 4.21
N VAL A 78 4.45 0.07 3.68
CA VAL A 78 4.38 -1.37 3.85
C VAL A 78 4.59 -1.69 5.32
N THR A 79 3.59 -2.35 5.91
CA THR A 79 3.64 -2.76 7.31
C THR A 79 3.81 -4.26 7.44
N HIS A 80 3.16 -5.04 6.57
CA HIS A 80 3.19 -6.51 6.62
C HIS A 80 3.23 -7.09 5.20
N VAL A 81 3.88 -8.25 5.05
CA VAL A 81 3.83 -9.08 3.84
C VAL A 81 3.31 -10.44 4.25
N TYR A 82 2.11 -10.80 3.80
CA TYR A 82 1.45 -12.05 4.13
C TYR A 82 1.48 -13.00 2.95
N ARG A 83 1.99 -14.22 3.17
CA ARG A 83 1.86 -15.35 2.25
C ARG A 83 0.74 -16.26 2.75
N LEU A 84 -0.25 -16.51 1.90
CA LEU A 84 -1.45 -17.27 2.24
C LEU A 84 -1.31 -18.73 1.78
N PRO A 85 -1.03 -19.70 2.67
CA PRO A 85 -0.79 -21.09 2.28
C PRO A 85 -2.02 -21.74 1.65
N GLU A 86 -3.22 -21.45 2.16
CA GLU A 86 -4.50 -21.97 1.66
C GLU A 86 -4.88 -21.42 0.27
N PHE A 87 -4.17 -20.39 -0.19
CA PHE A 87 -4.41 -19.72 -1.48
C PHE A 87 -3.18 -19.85 -2.38
N ASN A 88 -2.62 -21.06 -2.49
CA ASN A 88 -1.46 -21.38 -3.33
C ASN A 88 -0.24 -20.48 -3.07
N GLY A 89 -0.05 -20.07 -1.81
CA GLY A 89 1.06 -19.17 -1.45
C GLY A 89 0.91 -17.75 -2.00
N ARG A 90 -0.30 -17.29 -2.33
CA ARG A 90 -0.56 -15.91 -2.76
C ARG A 90 0.01 -14.92 -1.74
N ILE A 91 0.72 -13.91 -2.23
CA ILE A 91 1.27 -12.82 -1.43
C ILE A 91 0.28 -11.67 -1.41
N LEU A 92 -0.02 -11.15 -0.23
CA LEU A 92 -0.75 -9.90 0.00
C LEU A 92 0.10 -8.97 0.86
N VAL A 93 0.12 -7.69 0.52
CA VAL A 93 0.93 -6.68 1.19
C VAL A 93 0.00 -5.73 1.91
N ALA A 94 0.15 -5.62 3.24
CA ALA A 94 -0.57 -4.66 4.04
C ALA A 94 0.14 -3.32 3.95
N VAL A 95 -0.61 -2.30 3.55
CA VAL A 95 -0.12 -0.95 3.38
C VAL A 95 -0.96 0.01 4.22
N GLU A 96 -0.29 0.75 5.10
CA GLU A 96 -0.86 1.88 5.83
C GLU A 96 -0.90 3.09 4.88
N VAL A 97 -2.09 3.63 4.67
CA VAL A 97 -2.34 4.68 3.67
C VAL A 97 -1.75 6.00 4.13
N LEU A 98 -1.16 6.73 3.20
CA LEU A 98 -0.73 8.12 3.38
C LEU A 98 -1.68 9.04 2.62
N GLN A 99 -2.10 10.12 3.28
CA GLN A 99 -2.92 11.16 2.68
C GLN A 99 -2.07 12.30 2.13
N ASP A 100 -2.56 12.93 1.06
CA ASP A 100 -1.98 14.15 0.52
C ASP A 100 -2.22 15.30 1.51
N ALA A 101 -1.14 15.83 2.07
CA ALA A 101 -1.20 16.89 3.08
C ALA A 101 -1.63 18.24 2.46
N CYS A 102 -1.52 18.39 1.15
CA CYS A 102 -1.82 19.61 0.41
C CYS A 102 -3.29 19.71 -0.02
N LEU A 103 -3.97 18.58 -0.24
CA LEU A 103 -5.33 18.55 -0.81
C LEU A 103 -6.46 18.50 0.24
N GLY A 104 -6.17 18.14 1.50
CA GLY A 104 -7.16 17.90 2.54
C GLY A 104 -7.58 19.10 3.40
N GLY A 105 -7.17 20.33 3.05
CA GLY A 105 -7.41 21.53 3.88
C GLY A 105 -6.72 21.53 5.25
N ALA A 106 -5.97 20.47 5.56
CA ALA A 106 -5.22 20.30 6.80
C ALA A 106 -4.03 21.28 6.90
N MET A 107 -3.51 21.72 5.76
CA MET A 107 -2.43 22.69 5.66
C MET A 107 -2.83 23.84 4.72
N VAL A 108 -2.61 25.08 5.16
CA VAL A 108 -2.80 26.26 4.31
C VAL A 108 -1.52 26.47 3.51
N ILE A 109 -1.56 26.07 2.24
CA ILE A 109 -0.43 26.14 1.32
C ILE A 109 -0.75 27.16 0.22
N ASN A 110 0.23 27.99 -0.12
CA ASN A 110 0.10 28.92 -1.24
C ASN A 110 0.20 28.17 -2.58
N ASP A 111 -0.64 28.53 -3.56
CA ASP A 111 -0.64 27.97 -4.91
C ASP A 111 0.74 27.97 -5.59
N SER A 112 1.55 29.01 -5.40
CA SER A 112 2.92 29.08 -5.94
C SER A 112 3.84 27.99 -5.38
N PHE A 113 3.64 27.60 -4.12
CA PHE A 113 4.37 26.49 -3.53
C PHE A 113 3.89 25.16 -4.09
N LEU A 114 2.57 24.99 -4.30
CA LEU A 114 2.02 23.80 -4.96
C LEU A 114 2.56 23.64 -6.38
N GLN A 115 2.61 24.74 -7.14
CA GLN A 115 3.23 24.76 -8.48
C GLN A 115 4.72 24.41 -8.42
N THR A 116 5.44 24.86 -7.39
CA THR A 116 6.84 24.50 -7.20
C THR A 116 7.01 23.00 -6.90
N LEU A 117 6.16 22.43 -6.04
CA LEU A 117 6.16 20.99 -5.77
C LEU A 117 5.87 20.19 -7.03
N ASP A 118 4.85 20.59 -7.80
CA ASP A 118 4.47 19.94 -9.05
C ASP A 118 5.59 20.00 -10.09
N GLY A 119 6.20 21.18 -10.29
CA GLY A 119 7.35 21.35 -11.18
C GLY A 119 8.61 20.60 -10.75
N LEU A 120 8.71 20.20 -9.48
CA LEU A 120 9.77 19.34 -8.95
C LEU A 120 9.35 17.86 -8.85
N GLU A 121 8.13 17.51 -9.30
CA GLU A 121 7.55 16.17 -9.22
C GLU A 121 7.45 15.62 -7.78
N LEU A 122 7.32 16.54 -6.80
CA LEU A 122 7.26 16.23 -5.38
C LEU A 122 5.83 16.20 -4.88
N LYS A 123 5.58 15.31 -3.91
CA LYS A 123 4.37 15.31 -3.10
C LYS A 123 4.72 15.40 -1.63
N VAL A 124 3.83 16.04 -0.87
CA VAL A 124 3.89 16.07 0.59
C VAL A 124 2.71 15.28 1.11
N VAL A 125 3.02 14.21 1.83
CA VAL A 125 2.03 13.29 2.38
C VAL A 125 2.18 13.18 3.89
N GLN A 126 1.14 12.70 4.55
CA GLN A 126 1.09 12.48 5.99
C GLN A 126 0.49 11.11 6.29
N GLU A 127 0.80 10.58 7.46
CA GLU A 127 0.22 9.34 7.95
C GLU A 127 -1.29 9.50 8.15
N ASP A 128 -2.02 8.47 7.71
CA ASP A 128 -3.45 8.30 7.94
C ASP A 128 -3.68 6.99 8.69
N SER A 129 -4.90 6.78 9.18
CA SER A 129 -5.30 5.62 9.99
C SER A 129 -5.75 4.40 9.19
N GLY A 130 -5.83 4.51 7.86
CA GLY A 130 -6.37 3.48 6.98
C GLY A 130 -5.35 2.40 6.61
N TYR A 131 -5.80 1.15 6.54
CA TYR A 131 -5.02 0.04 5.98
C TYR A 131 -5.69 -0.52 4.74
N VAL A 132 -4.88 -0.93 3.78
CA VAL A 132 -5.33 -1.65 2.58
C VAL A 132 -4.46 -2.87 2.34
N LEU A 133 -5.07 -3.92 1.77
CA LEU A 133 -4.33 -5.08 1.29
C LEU A 133 -4.24 -5.04 -0.23
N LEU A 134 -3.01 -5.18 -0.71
CA LEU A 134 -2.66 -5.06 -2.11
C LEU A 134 -1.97 -6.34 -2.61
N ASP A 135 -2.23 -6.68 -3.87
CA ASP A 135 -1.44 -7.65 -4.59
C ASP A 135 -0.12 -6.98 -5.00
N PRO A 136 0.98 -7.73 -5.15
CA PRO A 136 2.26 -7.21 -5.64
C PRO A 136 2.18 -6.35 -6.90
N SER A 137 1.24 -6.65 -7.81
CA SER A 137 1.05 -5.91 -9.06
C SER A 137 0.40 -4.53 -8.88
N GLU A 138 -0.21 -4.27 -7.73
CA GLU A 138 -0.81 -2.97 -7.38
C GLU A 138 0.21 -2.03 -6.72
N LEU A 139 1.46 -2.49 -6.56
CA LEU A 139 2.54 -1.73 -5.93
C LEU A 139 3.54 -1.20 -6.97
N ILE A 140 3.92 0.05 -6.77
CA ILE A 140 4.89 0.77 -7.58
C ILE A 140 5.96 1.34 -6.65
N ALA A 141 7.21 1.36 -7.10
CA ALA A 141 8.28 1.99 -6.34
C ALA A 141 8.08 3.51 -6.22
N VAL A 142 8.61 4.07 -5.15
CA VAL A 142 8.81 5.51 -5.03
C VAL A 142 10.29 5.80 -5.28
N CYS A 143 10.60 6.87 -6.02
CA CYS A 143 11.97 7.19 -6.40
C CYS A 143 12.81 7.56 -5.18
N ALA A 144 12.27 8.45 -4.33
CA ALA A 144 12.88 8.85 -3.08
C ALA A 144 11.83 9.41 -2.13
N TYR A 145 12.08 9.34 -0.84
CA TYR A 145 11.28 10.03 0.17
C TYR A 145 12.13 10.47 1.36
N ARG A 146 11.62 11.44 2.11
CA ARG A 146 12.25 11.95 3.32
C ARG A 146 11.19 12.37 4.34
N HIS A 147 11.39 11.97 5.58
CA HIS A 147 10.62 12.51 6.70
C HIS A 147 10.99 13.98 6.94
N LEU A 148 9.98 14.79 7.15
CA LEU A 148 10.07 16.16 7.59
C LEU A 148 9.71 16.22 9.07
N PRO A 149 10.45 16.99 9.89
CA PRO A 149 10.13 17.17 11.29
C PRO A 149 8.71 17.73 11.48
N ALA A 150 8.12 17.45 12.65
CA ALA A 150 6.94 18.19 13.09
C ALA A 150 7.21 19.70 13.04
N TRP A 151 6.15 20.48 12.84
CA TRP A 151 6.17 21.94 12.65
C TRP A 151 6.78 22.43 11.33
N THR A 152 7.15 21.52 10.43
CA THR A 152 7.46 21.91 9.05
C THR A 152 6.21 22.50 8.41
N PHE A 153 6.36 23.63 7.71
CA PHE A 153 5.24 24.40 7.13
C PHE A 153 4.13 24.78 8.13
N LYS A 154 4.46 24.88 9.43
CA LYS A 154 3.51 25.12 10.53
C LYS A 154 2.49 23.99 10.73
N TYR A 155 2.74 22.80 10.19
CA TYR A 155 1.92 21.63 10.43
C TYR A 155 2.44 20.84 11.64
N HIS A 156 1.56 20.54 12.60
CA HIS A 156 1.96 20.03 13.91
C HIS A 156 2.41 18.56 13.92
N LEU A 157 2.07 17.77 12.90
CA LEU A 157 2.48 16.37 12.76
C LEU A 157 3.68 16.24 11.80
N PRO A 158 4.45 15.15 11.89
CA PRO A 158 5.46 14.81 10.89
C PRO A 158 4.86 14.70 9.49
N LEU A 159 5.62 15.15 8.49
CA LEU A 159 5.26 15.04 7.07
C LEU A 159 6.28 14.18 6.36
N ILE A 160 5.95 13.74 5.15
CA ILE A 160 6.86 13.03 4.26
C ILE A 160 6.85 13.74 2.93
N VAL A 161 8.02 14.19 2.46
CA VAL A 161 8.18 14.61 1.07
C VAL A 161 8.65 13.41 0.27
N LEU A 162 7.99 13.15 -0.86
CA LEU A 162 8.36 12.06 -1.76
C LEU A 162 8.43 12.54 -3.19
N ARG A 163 9.25 11.85 -3.98
CA ARG A 163 9.31 11.98 -5.43
C ARG A 163 8.76 10.70 -6.04
N HIS A 164 7.72 10.84 -6.85
CA HIS A 164 7.20 9.72 -7.61
C HIS A 164 8.18 9.29 -8.70
N ILE A 165 8.06 8.05 -9.20
CA ILE A 165 8.82 7.65 -10.40
C ILE A 165 8.24 8.42 -11.59
N PRO A 166 9.07 9.19 -12.32
CA PRO A 166 8.62 9.93 -13.49
C PRO A 166 7.94 9.01 -14.52
N HIS A 167 6.85 9.48 -15.12
CA HIS A 167 6.04 8.71 -16.07
C HIS A 167 6.84 8.26 -17.31
N ASP A 168 7.83 9.02 -17.74
CA ASP A 168 8.73 8.73 -18.86
C ASP A 168 9.75 7.62 -18.56
N LEU A 169 10.12 7.45 -17.29
CA LEU A 169 10.99 6.35 -16.83
C LEU A 169 10.21 5.06 -16.50
N SER A 170 8.87 5.11 -16.50
CA SER A 170 8.03 3.96 -16.18
C SER A 170 8.28 2.78 -17.13
N HIS A 171 8.47 3.01 -18.43
CA HIS A 171 8.76 1.96 -19.41
C HIS A 171 10.13 1.29 -19.22
N LEU A 172 11.10 1.97 -18.61
CA LEU A 172 12.41 1.40 -18.29
C LEU A 172 12.38 0.53 -17.02
N LEU A 173 11.41 0.78 -16.15
CA LEU A 173 11.22 0.07 -14.87
C LEU A 173 10.15 -1.02 -14.97
N TYR A 174 9.24 -0.88 -15.93
CA TYR A 174 8.19 -1.83 -16.29
C TYR A 174 8.27 -2.07 -17.80
N PRO A 175 9.16 -2.96 -18.26
CA PRO A 175 9.19 -3.32 -19.67
C PRO A 175 7.82 -3.89 -20.04
N SER A 176 7.19 -3.31 -21.05
CA SER A 176 5.95 -3.84 -21.62
C SER A 176 6.18 -5.30 -22.00
N PRO A 177 5.25 -6.22 -21.71
CA PRO A 177 5.38 -7.60 -22.15
C PRO A 177 5.24 -7.66 -23.68
N GLY A 178 6.37 -7.62 -24.38
CA GLY A 178 6.53 -7.93 -25.80
C GLY A 178 6.01 -6.86 -26.78
N GLU A 179 6.94 -6.28 -27.54
CA GLU A 179 6.78 -6.16 -29.00
C GLU A 179 7.45 -7.37 -29.66
#